data_AF-A0A2T4DAH3-F1
#
_entry.id   AF-A0A2T4DAH3-F1
#
_cell.length_a   1.000
_cell.length_b   1.000
_cell.length_c   1.000
_cell.angle_alpha   90.00
_cell.angle_beta   90.00
_cell.angle_gamma   90.00
#
_symmetry.space_group_name_H-M   'P 1'
#
loop_
_entity.id
_entity.type
_entity.pdbx_description
1 polymer ?
#
loop_
_entity_poly.entity_id
_entity_poly.type
_entity_poly.pdbx_seq_one_letter_code
_entity_poly.pdbx_strand_id
1 'polypeptide(L)' 'FGFDGLFFLKKKELIKPVQDKVFEAAEIVAKKERLQIVFDKSGELIMIYTDPIHDYTDLVLEELGLIDDNDLNKN' A
#
# COMPACT_ATOMS: atom_id res chain seq x y z
N PHE A 1 -18.69 1.49 25.49
CA PHE A 1 -17.76 2.12 24.54
C PHE A 1 -17.35 3.48 25.12
N GLY A 2 -16.09 3.63 25.54
CA GLY A 2 -15.59 4.85 26.21
C GLY A 2 -15.01 5.88 25.24
N PHE A 3 -14.48 6.99 25.77
CA PHE A 3 -13.83 8.09 25.03
C PHE A 3 -12.75 7.60 24.04
N ASP A 4 -11.96 6.59 24.45
CA ASP A 4 -10.93 5.98 23.61
C ASP A 4 -11.48 5.30 22.34
N GLY A 5 -12.71 4.78 22.42
CA GLY A 5 -13.40 4.18 21.28
C GLY A 5 -13.77 5.23 20.23
N LEU A 6 -14.23 6.41 20.65
CA LEU A 6 -14.58 7.50 19.74
C LEU A 6 -13.34 8.10 19.07
N PHE A 7 -12.24 8.23 19.83
CA PHE A 7 -10.95 8.69 19.28
C PHE A 7 -10.40 7.72 18.23
N PHE A 8 -10.41 6.41 18.51
CA PHE A 8 -9.99 5.38 17.55
C PHE A 8 -10.83 5.40 16.27
N LEU A 9 -12.16 5.54 16.41
CA LEU A 9 -13.07 5.65 15.26
C LEU A 9 -12.75 6.89 14.42
N LYS A 10 -12.49 8.05 15.05
CA LYS A 10 -12.16 9.27 14.32
C LYS A 10 -10.81 9.15 13.60
N LYS A 11 -9.81 8.54 14.24
CA LYS A 11 -8.52 8.24 13.59
C LYS A 11 -8.71 7.34 12.36
N LYS A 12 -9.53 6.29 12.48
CA LYS A 12 -9.85 5.39 11.36
C LYS A 12 -10.55 6.12 10.21
N GLU A 13 -11.52 6.98 10.53
CA GLU A 13 -12.24 7.82 9.55
C GLU A 13 -11.28 8.72 8.74
N LEU A 14 -10.26 9.28 9.38
CA LEU A 14 -9.28 10.14 8.72
C LEU A 14 -8.25 9.37 7.88
N ILE A 15 -7.90 8.15 8.28
CA ILE A 15 -6.93 7.30 7.55
C ILE A 15 -7.58 6.65 6.33
N LYS A 16 -8.86 6.30 6.43
CA LYS A 16 -9.59 5.54 5.40
C LYS A 16 -9.45 6.13 3.98
N PRO A 17 -9.60 7.44 3.75
CA PRO A 17 -9.43 8.02 2.40
C PRO A 17 -8.04 7.83 1.81
N VAL A 18 -6.99 7.87 2.64
CA VAL A 18 -5.61 7.65 2.19
C VAL A 18 -5.40 6.17 1.88
N GLN A 19 -5.90 5.29 2.75
CA GLN A 19 -5.86 3.85 2.53
C GLN A 19 -6.57 3.44 1.23
N ASP A 20 -7.73 4.04 0.94
CA ASP A 20 -8.49 3.74 -0.26
C ASP A 20 -7.71 4.11 -1.53
N LYS A 21 -6.99 5.25 -1.54
CA LYS A 21 -6.10 5.62 -2.66
C LYS A 21 -4.96 4.63 -2.86
N VAL A 22 -4.31 4.20 -1.78
CA VAL A 22 -3.22 3.23 -1.84
C VAL A 22 -3.73 1.88 -2.37
N PHE A 23 -4.92 1.46 -1.94
CA PHE A 23 -5.53 0.20 -2.40
C PHE A 23 -5.94 0.25 -3.87
N GLU A 24 -6.50 1.37 -4.34
CA GLU A 24 -6.81 1.56 -5.75
C GLU A 24 -5.55 1.51 -6.63
N ALA A 25 -4.49 2.22 -6.23
CA ALA A 25 -3.20 2.17 -6.93
C ALA A 25 -2.59 0.75 -6.94
N ALA A 26 -2.62 0.05 -5.80
CA ALA A 26 -2.16 -1.33 -5.69
C ALA A 26 -2.98 -2.28 -6.59
N GLU A 27 -4.29 -2.09 -6.71
CA GLU A 27 -5.14 -2.87 -7.62
C GLU A 27 -4.78 -2.63 -9.10
N ILE A 28 -4.51 -1.38 -9.48
CA ILE A 28 -4.08 -1.03 -10.85
C ILE A 28 -2.74 -1.70 -11.17
N VAL A 29 -1.75 -1.59 -10.28
CA VAL A 29 -0.43 -2.23 -10.44
C VAL A 29 -0.58 -3.76 -10.51
N ALA A 30 -1.37 -4.35 -9.61
CA ALA A 30 -1.61 -5.79 -9.63
C ALA A 30 -2.18 -6.29 -10.97
N LYS A 31 -3.12 -5.54 -11.56
CA LYS A 31 -3.67 -5.86 -12.89
C LYS A 31 -2.64 -5.70 -14.01
N LYS A 32 -1.85 -4.63 -14.01
CA LYS A 32 -0.79 -4.37 -15.00
C LYS A 32 0.27 -5.48 -14.98
N GLU A 33 0.72 -5.85 -13.78
CA GLU A 33 1.76 -6.87 -13.55
C GLU A 33 1.22 -8.30 -13.52
N ARG A 34 -0.10 -8.48 -13.71
CA ARG A 34 -0.80 -9.78 -13.72
C ARG A 34 -0.62 -10.58 -12.42
N LEU A 35 -0.58 -9.87 -11.29
CA LEU A 35 -0.50 -10.44 -9.95
C LEU A 35 -1.87 -10.97 -9.53
N GLN A 36 -1.90 -12.17 -8.94
CA GLN A 36 -3.14 -12.68 -8.38
C GLN A 36 -3.47 -12.06 -7.02
N ILE A 37 -2.45 -11.72 -6.21
CA ILE A 37 -2.61 -11.23 -4.84
C ILE A 37 -1.46 -10.26 -4.52
N VAL A 38 -1.77 -9.23 -3.73
CA VAL A 38 -0.78 -8.32 -3.13
C VAL A 38 -0.97 -8.34 -1.62
N PHE A 39 0.14 -8.47 -0.87
CA PHE A 39 0.15 -8.46 0.58
C PHE A 39 0.90 -7.24 1.11
N ASP A 40 0.34 -6.61 2.15
CA ASP A 40 1.04 -5.56 2.90
C ASP A 40 2.08 -6.19 3.84
N LYS A 41 3.35 -5.88 3.60
CA LYS A 41 4.47 -6.38 4.41
C LYS A 41 4.47 -5.86 5.85
N SER A 42 3.81 -4.73 6.10
CA SER A 42 3.65 -4.16 7.43
C SER A 42 2.46 -4.73 8.21
N GLY A 43 1.63 -5.56 7.56
CA GLY A 43 0.44 -6.15 8.15
C GLY A 43 0.74 -7.24 9.19
N GLU A 44 -0.32 -7.73 9.83
CA GLU A 44 -0.24 -8.78 10.85
C GLU A 44 -0.03 -10.21 10.28
N LEU A 45 -0.02 -10.34 8.95
CA LEU A 45 0.16 -11.64 8.30
C LEU A 45 1.63 -12.09 8.40
N ILE A 46 1.83 -13.34 8.84
CA ILE A 46 3.16 -13.95 8.86
C ILE A 46 3.54 -14.40 7.45
N MET A 47 4.56 -13.77 6.87
CA MET A 47 5.19 -14.19 5.62
C MET A 47 6.50 -14.92 5.92
N ILE A 48 6.58 -16.20 5.54
CA ILE A 48 7.77 -17.04 5.80
C ILE A 48 8.94 -16.65 4.87
N TYR A 49 8.64 -16.28 3.62
CA TYR A 49 9.59 -15.80 2.62
C TYR A 49 8.88 -14.92 1.60
N THR A 50 9.59 -13.91 1.09
CA THR A 50 9.18 -13.08 -0.04
C THR A 50 10.39 -12.86 -0.94
N ASP A 51 10.23 -13.08 -2.25
CA ASP A 51 11.28 -12.72 -3.21
C ASP A 51 11.26 -11.20 -3.44
N PRO A 52 12.40 -10.49 -3.31
CA PRO A 52 12.46 -9.04 -3.56
C PRO A 52 11.98 -8.62 -4.96
N ILE A 53 12.00 -9.50 -5.96
CA ILE A 53 11.43 -9.20 -7.30
C ILE A 53 9.92 -8.94 -7.25
N HIS A 54 9.25 -9.37 -6.19
CA HIS A 54 7.82 -9.14 -5.96
C HIS A 54 7.55 -7.97 -5.00
N ASP A 55 8.55 -7.10 -4.76
CA ASP A 55 8.32 -5.81 -4.11
C ASP A 55 7.88 -4.77 -5.15
N TYR A 56 6.58 -4.51 -5.18
CA TYR A 56 5.95 -3.60 -6.14
C TYR A 56 5.72 -2.19 -5.56
N THR A 57 6.35 -1.87 -4.42
CA THR A 57 6.14 -0.61 -3.70
C THR A 57 6.37 0.60 -4.61
N ASP A 58 7.45 0.59 -5.39
CA ASP A 58 7.81 1.72 -6.26
C ASP A 58 6.78 1.94 -7.37
N LEU A 59 6.26 0.86 -7.98
CA LEU A 59 5.20 0.97 -8.99
C LEU A 59 3.90 1.53 -8.40
N VAL A 60 3.59 1.19 -7.14
CA VAL A 60 2.41 1.73 -6.45
C VAL A 60 2.61 3.22 -6.14
N LEU A 61 3.82 3.62 -5.75
CA LEU A 61 4.15 5.02 -5.51
C LEU A 61 4.17 5.85 -6.81
N GLU A 62 4.62 5.27 -7.92
CA GLU A 62 4.53 5.86 -9.26
C GLU A 62 3.06 6.06 -9.67
N GLU A 63 2.21 5.04 -9.50
CA GLU A 63 0.77 5.14 -9.80
C GLU A 63 0.07 6.21 -8.93
N LEU A 64 0.54 6.43 -7.70
CA LEU A 64 0.07 7.52 -6.83
C LEU A 64 0.63 8.90 -7.22
N GLY A 65 1.58 8.96 -8.15
CA GLY A 65 2.27 10.19 -8.57
C GLY A 65 3.21 10.75 -7.51
N LEU A 66 3.75 9.89 -6.64
CA LEU A 66 4.64 10.27 -5.53
C LEU A 66 6.12 10.08 -5.84
N ILE A 67 6.44 9.36 -6.92
CA ILE A 67 7.79 9.09 -7.43
C ILE A 67 7.77 9.34 -8.94
N ASP A 68 8.86 9.91 -9.49
CA ASP A 68 9.06 10.05 -10.93
C ASP A 68 10.19 9.14 -11.43
N ASP A 69 10.33 9.04 -12.76
CA ASP A 69 11.39 8.26 -13.42
C ASP A 69 12.82 8.64 -12.97
N ASN A 70 13.06 9.87 -12.52
CA ASN A 70 14.37 10.33 -12.05
C ASN A 70 14.71 9.79 -10.66
N ASP A 71 13.71 9.40 -9.86
CA ASP A 71 13.92 8.83 -8.53
C ASP A 71 14.17 7.32 -8.57
N LEU A 72 13.66 6.61 -9.58
CA LEU A 72 13.93 5.19 -9.82
C LEU A 72 15.37 4.92 -10.30
N ASN A 73 16.00 5.89 -10.96
CA ASN A 73 17.35 5.77 -11.53
C ASN A 73 18.50 6.14 -10.57
N LYS A 74 18.21 6.34 -9.26
CA LYS A 74 19.20 6.78 -8.26
C LYS A 74 19.83 5.65 -7.43
N ASN A 75 19.51 4.39 -7.70
CA ASN A 75 20.02 3.24 -6.92
C ASN A 75 20.85 2.28 -7.76
#